data_AF-A0A142BY39-F1
#
_entry.id   AF-A0A142BY39-F1
#
_cell.length_a   1.000
_cell.length_b   1.000
_cell.length_c   1.000
_cell.angle_alpha   90.00
_cell.angle_beta   90.00
_cell.angle_gamma   90.00
#
_symmetry.space_group_name_H-M   'P 1'
#
loop_
_entity.id
_entity.type
_entity.pdbx_description
1 polymer ?
#
loop_
_entity_poly.entity_id
_entity_poly.type
_entity_poly.pdbx_seq_one_letter_code
_entity_poly.pdbx_strand_id
1 'polypeptide(L)'
;MSWVQVLQGVNSIHNMLIFITKIILDHTKFFTYNQERNLFFHSVRLNQKSIMRQQLSATTISQSKSNTTAGQGIIDYKNVELLYKFISAEGKILPRRLSGLSAKQQRYVTKAIKNARMVGLLPFVNKQP
;
A
#
# COMPACT_ATOMS: atom_id res chain seq x y z
N MET A 1 -35.45 38.98 -51.31
CA MET A 1 -34.99 37.58 -51.09
C MET A 1 -33.67 37.65 -50.34
N SER A 2 -33.68 37.44 -49.02
CA SER A 2 -32.43 37.45 -48.25
C SER A 2 -31.69 36.13 -48.48
N TRP A 3 -30.64 36.17 -49.31
CA TRP A 3 -29.73 35.05 -49.56
C TRP A 3 -29.08 34.49 -48.27
N VAL A 4 -29.12 35.26 -47.19
CA VAL A 4 -28.60 34.88 -45.87
C VAL A 4 -29.41 33.73 -45.24
N GLN A 5 -30.72 33.62 -45.48
CA GLN A 5 -31.55 32.52 -44.95
C GLN A 5 -31.37 31.20 -45.73
N VAL A 6 -30.97 31.24 -47.00
CA VAL A 6 -30.66 30.03 -47.77
C VAL A 6 -29.31 29.44 -47.32
N LEU A 7 -28.34 30.31 -46.99
CA LEU A 7 -27.01 29.91 -46.52
C LEU A 7 -27.00 29.28 -45.12
N GLN A 8 -27.93 29.66 -44.23
CA GLN A 8 -28.02 29.04 -42.89
C GLN A 8 -28.53 27.58 -42.94
N GLY A 9 -29.38 27.25 -43.91
CA GLY A 9 -29.88 25.89 -44.11
C GLY A 9 -28.80 24.92 -44.61
N VAL A 10 -27.98 25.35 -45.57
CA VAL A 10 -26.90 24.52 -46.15
C VAL A 10 -25.82 24.23 -45.11
N ASN A 11 -25.47 25.21 -44.26
CA ASN A 11 -24.51 25.03 -43.16
C ASN A 11 -25.01 24.04 -42.09
N SER A 12 -26.33 23.97 -41.85
CA SER A 12 -26.92 23.02 -40.90
C SER A 12 -26.86 21.57 -41.41
N ILE A 13 -27.18 21.36 -42.69
CA ILE A 13 -27.10 20.04 -43.34
C ILE A 13 -25.64 19.59 -43.48
N HIS A 14 -24.73 20.50 -43.83
CA HIS A 14 -23.30 20.20 -43.93
C HIS A 14 -22.70 19.80 -42.58
N ASN A 15 -23.03 20.53 -41.50
CA ASN A 15 -22.58 20.18 -40.15
C ASN A 15 -23.17 18.85 -39.65
N MET A 16 -24.40 18.52 -40.06
CA MET A 16 -25.02 17.24 -39.71
C MET A 16 -24.40 16.06 -40.49
N LEU A 17 -24.03 16.25 -41.75
CA LEU A 17 -23.31 15.26 -42.54
C LEU A 17 -21.87 15.04 -42.03
N ILE A 18 -21.20 16.11 -41.58
CA ILE A 18 -19.91 16.03 -40.87
C ILE A 18 -20.07 15.27 -39.55
N PHE A 19 -21.15 15.48 -38.81
CA PHE A 19 -21.40 14.79 -37.53
C PHE A 19 -21.64 13.28 -37.74
N ILE A 20 -22.44 12.90 -38.74
CA ILE A 20 -22.72 11.48 -39.05
C ILE A 20 -21.47 10.78 -39.60
N THR A 21 -20.69 11.43 -40.47
CA THR A 21 -19.43 10.84 -40.99
C THR A 21 -18.36 10.70 -39.89
N LYS A 22 -18.32 11.61 -38.91
CA LYS A 22 -17.42 11.53 -37.75
C LYS A 22 -17.78 10.39 -36.80
N ILE A 23 -19.08 10.15 -36.57
CA ILE A 23 -19.57 8.99 -35.80
C ILE A 23 -19.20 7.67 -36.48
N ILE A 24 -19.35 7.58 -37.82
CA ILE A 24 -19.02 6.36 -38.57
C ILE A 24 -17.49 6.12 -38.63
N LEU A 25 -16.67 7.18 -38.75
CA LEU A 25 -15.21 7.07 -38.68
C LEU A 25 -14.70 6.72 -37.28
N ASP A 26 -15.34 7.18 -36.21
CA ASP A 26 -14.93 6.87 -34.84
C ASP A 26 -15.28 5.43 -34.47
N HIS A 27 -16.37 4.87 -35.00
CA HIS A 27 -16.76 3.47 -34.74
C HIS A 27 -15.86 2.44 -35.44
N THR A 28 -15.16 2.83 -36.51
CA THR A 28 -14.18 1.97 -37.22
C THR A 28 -12.77 2.07 -36.63
N LYS A 29 -12.40 3.21 -36.04
CA LYS A 29 -11.11 3.38 -35.32
C LYS A 29 -11.10 2.75 -33.92
N PHE A 30 -12.26 2.65 -33.26
CA PHE A 30 -12.34 2.02 -31.94
C PHE A 30 -12.11 0.50 -31.98
N PHE A 31 -12.54 -0.17 -33.04
CA PHE A 31 -12.38 -1.62 -33.18
C PHE A 31 -10.94 -2.03 -33.54
N THR A 32 -10.22 -1.19 -34.29
CA THR A 32 -8.81 -1.45 -34.68
C THR A 32 -7.82 -1.03 -33.58
N TYR A 33 -8.13 -0.01 -32.78
CA TYR A 33 -7.25 0.45 -31.69
C TYR A 33 -7.20 -0.49 -30.47
N ASN A 34 -8.17 -1.39 -30.33
CA ASN A 34 -8.27 -2.29 -29.17
C ASN A 34 -7.66 -3.69 -29.39
N GLN A 35 -7.15 -4.00 -30.59
CA GLN A 35 -6.47 -5.26 -30.87
C GLN A 35 -4.94 -5.18 -30.64
N GLU A 36 -4.31 -4.01 -30.81
CA GLU A 36 -2.85 -3.84 -30.69
C GLU A 36 -2.36 -3.50 -29.28
N ARG A 37 -3.24 -3.01 -28.39
CA ARG A 37 -2.88 -2.65 -27.02
C ARG A 37 -2.50 -3.86 -26.17
N ASN A 38 -3.07 -5.04 -26.42
CA ASN A 38 -2.85 -6.20 -25.56
C ASN A 38 -1.45 -6.82 -25.74
N LEU A 39 -0.80 -6.63 -26.89
CA LEU A 39 0.56 -7.12 -27.13
C LEU A 39 1.65 -6.12 -26.71
N PHE A 40 1.36 -4.82 -26.69
CA PHE A 40 2.30 -3.81 -26.19
C PHE A 40 2.40 -3.81 -24.66
N PHE A 41 1.27 -3.89 -23.95
CA PHE A 41 1.27 -3.88 -22.48
C PHE A 41 1.73 -5.21 -21.84
N HIS A 42 1.78 -6.31 -22.60
CA HIS A 42 2.36 -7.57 -22.11
C HIS A 42 3.90 -7.55 -22.14
N SER A 43 4.52 -6.85 -23.09
CA SER A 43 5.99 -6.76 -23.21
C SER A 43 6.64 -5.78 -22.23
N VAL A 44 5.96 -4.67 -21.89
CA VAL A 44 6.47 -3.68 -20.90
C VAL A 44 6.40 -4.21 -19.46
N ARG A 45 5.52 -5.18 -19.17
CA ARG A 45 5.41 -5.80 -17.84
C ARG A 45 6.55 -6.77 -17.52
N LEU A 46 7.22 -7.33 -18.52
CA LEU A 46 8.36 -8.25 -18.32
C LEU A 46 9.72 -7.54 -18.26
N ASN A 47 9.84 -6.33 -18.82
CA ASN A 47 11.12 -5.59 -18.77
C ASN A 47 11.31 -4.84 -17.44
N GLN A 48 10.27 -4.24 -16.85
CA GLN A 48 10.40 -3.57 -15.53
C GLN A 48 10.73 -4.54 -14.38
N LYS A 49 10.36 -5.83 -14.49
CA LYS A 49 10.73 -6.85 -13.50
C LYS A 49 12.21 -7.22 -13.53
N SER A 50 12.96 -6.86 -14.57
CA SER A 50 14.40 -7.14 -14.70
C SER A 50 15.26 -5.99 -14.20
N ILE A 51 14.88 -4.74 -14.49
CA ILE A 51 15.64 -3.53 -14.12
C ILE A 51 15.58 -3.27 -12.61
N MET A 52 14.43 -3.55 -11.96
CA MET A 52 14.32 -3.42 -10.50
C MET A 52 15.09 -4.49 -9.71
N ARG A 53 15.51 -5.60 -10.33
CA ARG A 53 16.29 -6.65 -9.66
C ARG A 53 17.80 -6.36 -9.65
N GLN A 54 18.26 -5.42 -10.47
CA GLN A 54 19.70 -5.13 -10.59
C GLN A 54 20.17 -3.95 -9.72
N GLN A 55 19.25 -3.18 -9.11
CA GLN A 55 19.60 -2.06 -8.22
C GLN A 55 19.37 -2.33 -6.72
N LEU A 56 19.16 -3.59 -6.32
CA LEU A 56 18.99 -3.99 -4.92
C LEU A 56 20.22 -4.71 -4.34
N SER A 57 21.41 -4.52 -4.92
CA SER A 57 22.62 -5.24 -4.52
C SER A 57 23.61 -4.44 -3.64
N ALA A 58 23.36 -3.16 -3.29
CA ALA A 58 24.42 -2.40 -2.61
C ALA A 58 24.01 -1.33 -1.58
N THR A 59 22.74 -1.16 -1.22
CA THR A 59 22.38 -0.21 -0.15
C THR A 59 21.17 -0.70 0.63
N THR A 60 21.41 -1.53 1.63
CA THR A 60 20.56 -1.51 2.83
C THR A 60 21.46 -1.85 3.99
N ILE A 61 21.86 -0.78 4.68
CA ILE A 61 22.02 -0.74 6.14
C ILE A 61 21.23 -1.90 6.72
N SER A 62 21.94 -2.80 7.39
CA SER A 62 21.45 -3.91 8.18
C SER A 62 20.01 -3.64 8.62
N GLN A 63 19.05 -4.14 7.85
CA GLN A 63 17.66 -4.15 8.30
C GLN A 63 17.68 -5.15 9.43
N SER A 64 17.87 -4.64 10.65
CA SER A 64 17.49 -5.30 11.88
C SER A 64 16.09 -5.83 11.62
N LYS A 65 16.04 -7.14 11.37
CA LYS A 65 14.81 -7.88 11.21
C LYS A 65 14.07 -7.62 12.50
N SER A 66 13.12 -6.69 12.50
CA SER A 66 12.30 -6.43 13.68
C SER A 66 11.75 -7.81 14.06
N ASN A 67 11.99 -8.24 15.30
CA ASN A 67 11.66 -9.59 15.77
C ASN A 67 10.14 -9.75 15.96
N THR A 68 9.40 -9.41 14.91
CA THR A 68 8.00 -9.67 14.70
C THR A 68 7.99 -10.63 13.54
N THR A 69 8.26 -11.89 13.83
CA THR A 69 7.93 -12.99 12.92
C THR A 69 6.44 -12.90 12.66
N ALA A 70 6.06 -12.26 11.55
CA ALA A 70 4.73 -12.30 11.00
C ALA A 70 4.37 -13.78 10.82
N GLY A 71 3.68 -14.35 11.81
CA GLY A 71 3.22 -15.74 11.81
C GLY A 71 3.55 -16.60 13.03
N GLN A 72 4.40 -16.19 13.98
CA GLN A 72 4.73 -17.07 15.12
C GLN A 72 4.60 -16.34 16.45
N GLY A 73 3.67 -16.80 17.28
CA GLY A 73 3.29 -16.24 18.58
C GLY A 73 4.34 -16.41 19.69
N ILE A 74 5.62 -16.30 19.36
CA ILE A 74 6.74 -16.37 20.29
C ILE A 74 7.33 -14.97 20.38
N ILE A 75 7.07 -14.29 21.50
CA ILE A 75 7.61 -12.96 21.78
C ILE A 75 8.80 -13.16 22.71
N ASP A 76 10.00 -12.84 22.21
CA ASP A 76 11.22 -12.98 22.99
C ASP A 76 11.37 -11.86 24.02
N TYR A 77 11.78 -12.24 25.23
CA TYR A 77 12.02 -11.31 26.33
C TYR A 77 13.22 -10.36 26.06
N LYS A 78 14.06 -10.70 25.09
CA LYS A 78 15.24 -9.93 24.68
C LYS A 78 14.89 -8.72 23.81
N ASN A 79 13.70 -8.71 23.20
CA ASN A 79 13.26 -7.60 22.37
C ASN A 79 12.68 -6.47 23.23
N VAL A 80 13.56 -5.76 23.91
CA VAL A 80 13.22 -4.73 24.90
C VAL A 80 12.38 -3.62 24.29
N GLU A 81 12.71 -3.17 23.07
CA GLU A 81 11.99 -2.11 22.35
C GLU A 81 10.52 -2.45 22.08
N LEU A 82 10.24 -3.71 21.71
CA LEU A 82 8.87 -4.18 21.54
C LEU A 82 8.13 -4.26 22.88
N LEU A 83 8.79 -4.74 23.93
CA LEU A 83 8.16 -4.88 25.25
C LEU A 83 7.89 -3.53 25.93
N TYR A 84 8.71 -2.51 25.65
CA TYR A 84 8.50 -1.14 26.14
C TYR A 84 7.14 -0.58 25.71
N LYS A 85 6.65 -0.94 24.52
CA LYS A 85 5.34 -0.51 24.01
C LYS A 85 4.16 -1.06 24.82
N PHE A 86 4.38 -2.12 25.59
CA PHE A 86 3.36 -2.79 26.40
C PHE A 86 3.48 -2.48 27.90
N ILE A 87 4.33 -1.53 28.27
CA ILE A 87 4.41 -1.01 29.64
C ILE A 87 4.08 0.48 29.68
N SER A 88 3.50 0.92 30.80
CA SER A 88 3.26 2.31 31.10
C SER A 88 4.57 3.03 31.43
N ALA A 89 4.56 4.37 31.42
CA ALA A 89 5.67 5.20 31.86
C ALA A 89 6.15 4.85 33.28
N GLU A 90 5.23 4.50 34.18
CA GLU A 90 5.51 4.03 35.55
C GLU A 90 6.14 2.64 35.62
N GLY A 91 6.24 1.93 34.50
CA GLY A 91 6.71 0.54 34.45
C GLY A 91 5.63 -0.50 34.71
N LYS A 92 4.34 -0.15 34.81
CA LYS A 92 3.23 -1.11 34.93
C LYS A 92 2.93 -1.81 33.60
N ILE A 93 2.53 -3.08 33.60
CA ILE A 93 2.11 -3.77 32.36
C ILE A 93 0.75 -3.21 31.92
N LEU A 94 0.63 -2.82 30.65
CA LEU A 94 -0.62 -2.28 30.13
C LEU A 94 -1.72 -3.35 30.08
N PRO A 95 -2.97 -3.01 30.45
CA PRO A 95 -4.09 -3.93 30.37
C PRO A 95 -4.46 -4.22 28.91
N ARG A 96 -5.05 -5.40 28.68
CA ARG A 96 -5.43 -5.88 27.34
C ARG A 96 -6.25 -4.86 26.55
N ARG A 97 -7.20 -4.18 27.21
CA ARG A 97 -8.08 -3.15 26.61
C ARG A 97 -7.34 -1.98 25.96
N LEU A 98 -6.13 -1.65 26.43
CA LEU A 98 -5.29 -0.59 25.86
C LEU A 98 -4.33 -1.14 24.81
N SER A 99 -3.79 -2.34 25.02
CA SER A 99 -2.84 -2.97 24.11
C SER A 99 -3.46 -3.51 22.80
N GLY A 100 -4.78 -3.72 22.76
CA GLY A 100 -5.48 -4.30 21.61
C GLY A 100 -5.16 -5.77 21.33
N LEU A 101 -4.45 -6.47 22.22
CA LEU A 101 -4.00 -7.85 22.01
C LEU A 101 -5.10 -8.89 22.25
N SER A 102 -4.99 -10.03 21.57
CA SER A 102 -5.74 -11.24 21.92
C SER A 102 -5.32 -11.76 23.31
N ALA A 103 -6.22 -12.47 24.01
CA ALA A 103 -5.90 -13.06 25.32
C ALA A 103 -4.67 -13.98 25.27
N LYS A 104 -4.47 -14.71 24.17
CA LYS A 104 -3.30 -15.59 23.99
C LYS A 104 -2.01 -14.76 23.86
N GLN A 105 -2.03 -13.72 23.05
CA GLN A 105 -0.89 -12.81 22.86
C GLN A 105 -0.55 -12.07 24.15
N GLN A 106 -1.55 -11.56 24.88
CA GLN A 106 -1.33 -10.88 26.16
C GLN A 106 -0.60 -11.78 27.18
N ARG A 107 -0.93 -13.08 27.24
CA ARG A 107 -0.24 -14.04 28.11
C ARG A 107 1.24 -14.19 27.71
N TYR A 108 1.54 -14.28 26.41
CA TYR A 108 2.92 -14.35 25.94
C TYR A 108 3.70 -13.08 26.23
N VAL A 109 3.14 -11.90 25.94
CA VAL A 109 3.74 -10.60 26.27
C VAL A 109 4.01 -10.50 27.77
N THR A 110 3.02 -10.84 28.61
CA THR A 110 3.17 -10.78 30.07
C THR A 110 4.29 -11.70 30.56
N LYS A 111 4.41 -12.91 30.01
CA LYS A 111 5.51 -13.84 30.34
C LYS A 111 6.86 -13.28 29.91
N ALA A 112 6.95 -12.73 28.70
CA ALA A 112 8.17 -12.11 28.18
C ALA A 112 8.60 -10.90 29.02
N ILE A 113 7.67 -10.01 29.40
CA ILE A 113 7.96 -8.86 30.27
C ILE A 113 8.46 -9.32 31.64
N LYS A 114 7.82 -10.32 32.25
CA LYS A 114 8.27 -10.86 33.55
C LYS A 114 9.69 -11.42 33.47
N ASN A 115 10.00 -12.19 32.43
CA ASN A 115 11.34 -12.72 32.20
C ASN A 115 12.35 -11.59 31.97
N ALA A 116 12.02 -10.59 31.15
CA ALA A 116 12.87 -9.43 30.90
C ALA A 116 13.18 -8.65 32.19
N ARG A 117 12.20 -8.50 33.08
CA ARG A 117 12.38 -7.86 34.39
C ARG A 117 13.28 -8.66 35.32
N MET A 118 13.14 -9.98 35.36
CA MET A 118 14.02 -10.85 36.18
C MET A 118 15.49 -10.74 35.76
N VAL A 119 15.75 -10.55 34.47
CA VAL A 119 17.10 -10.40 33.91
C VAL A 119 17.59 -8.94 33.96
N GLY A 120 16.77 -8.00 34.41
CA GLY A 120 17.14 -6.59 34.53
C GLY A 120 17.06 -5.78 33.24
N LEU A 121 16.40 -6.29 32.19
CA LEU A 121 16.20 -5.58 30.92
C LEU A 121 15.07 -4.56 30.96
N LEU A 122 14.12 -4.72 31.89
CA LEU A 122 12.98 -3.82 32.08
C LEU A 122 12.80 -3.46 33.55
N PRO A 123 12.36 -2.22 33.86
CA PRO A 123 12.10 -1.80 35.23
C PRO A 123 10.78 -2.37 35.78
N PHE A 124 10.72 -2.54 37.11
CA PHE A 124 9.49 -2.85 37.84
C PHE A 124 8.69 -1.60 38.19
N VAL A 125 9.38 -0.52 38.56
CA VAL A 125 8.83 0.76 38.95
C VAL A 125 9.73 1.85 38.40
N ASN A 126 9.18 2.76 37.62
CA ASN A 126 9.86 3.99 37.25
C ASN A 126 9.40 5.09 38.21
N LYS A 127 10.31 5.55 39.08
CA LYS A 127 10.15 6.80 39.82
C LYS A 127 10.48 7.96 38.88
N GLN A 128 9.59 8.25 37.95
CA GLN A 128 9.59 9.58 37.33
C GLN A 128 8.58 10.41 38.14
N PRO A 129 8.94 11.63 38.58
CA PRO A 129 8.11 12.49 39.44
C PRO A 129 6.81 12.93 38.77
#